data_AF-A0A970QFI1-F1
#
_entry.id   AF-A0A970QFI1-F1
#
_cell.length_a   1.000
_cell.length_b   1.000
_cell.length_c   1.000
_cell.angle_alpha   90.00
_cell.angle_beta   90.00
_cell.angle_gamma   90.00
#
_symmetry.space_group_name_H-M   'P 1'
#
loop_
_entity.id
_entity.type
_entity.pdbx_description
1 polymer ?
#
loop_
_entity_poly.entity_id
_entity_poly.type
_entity_poly.pdbx_seq_one_letter_code
_entity_poly.pdbx_strand_id
1 'polypeptide(L)'
;MNKGRRLFFILAALLLWILPVVLAGESWFRWKWNSLASNNPFVASRVHEELWPIPRIPENDFSEYLRDTALRDRFRGQGKSKVNLAEPTAEEELQRRFPVFLDQKDLFFQSAFSNVYDLNILSLDQDNRAQKAFCDFELPSGEAVISYLPESDQDLLRRFITENTGNLSAMHCVYAAPQRFGAGYCLFPDTTSDETMSRRWLIFSRQNALQSTESNDIWELPFFTFKKHGQGNYKINALGIFEEFRINNMGFRDADIMVPKPAGTYRILCIGASTTEEGLKNDLTYPSILETLLNQHFNFNRIDVINCGLSGMNSIKHRLRMGDYLALEPDLLVIYNAVNDICHDLFPLWQKRHNILQKGFRESRFFCRYLGHHLLPDTADIQHDIEASAMTNLAYMSQYARNYGVETVICSFAAPHPDSLSPVERDYYEYYTVMEWTGRYSNFEAYRHVLSLYNEALRRLCEREALLYIPVEEKMRDGVTIFGDICHLRSPGIEKKATIIADVLIPLIEKALMLESY
;
A
#
# COMPACT_ATOMS: atom_id res chain seq x y z
N MET A 1 -4.21 62.23 -23.40
CA MET A 1 -4.54 60.80 -23.61
C MET A 1 -5.40 60.33 -22.43
N ASN A 2 -6.60 59.80 -22.67
CA ASN A 2 -7.50 59.36 -21.59
C ASN A 2 -6.82 58.23 -20.77
N LYS A 3 -6.94 58.22 -19.44
CA LYS A 3 -6.21 57.27 -18.56
C LYS A 3 -6.41 55.81 -18.99
N GLY A 4 -7.62 55.46 -19.45
CA GLY A 4 -7.92 54.13 -20.00
C GLY A 4 -7.16 53.78 -21.29
N ARG A 5 -6.94 54.73 -22.21
CA ARG A 5 -6.13 54.50 -23.43
C ARG A 5 -4.64 54.31 -23.11
N ARG A 6 -4.13 55.02 -22.10
CA ARG A 6 -2.75 54.85 -21.63
C ARG A 6 -2.55 53.49 -20.97
N LEU A 7 -3.48 53.07 -20.12
CA LEU A 7 -3.46 51.74 -19.50
C LEU A 7 -3.57 50.63 -20.55
N PHE A 8 -4.48 50.75 -21.50
CA PHE A 8 -4.62 49.80 -22.62
C PHE A 8 -3.32 49.70 -23.43
N PHE A 9 -2.69 50.82 -23.79
CA PHE A 9 -1.45 50.81 -24.56
C PHE A 9 -0.29 50.16 -23.79
N ILE A 10 -0.19 50.43 -22.47
CA ILE A 10 0.82 49.80 -21.61
C ILE A 10 0.57 48.28 -21.51
N LEU A 11 -0.68 47.85 -21.29
CA LEU A 11 -1.03 46.42 -21.23
C LEU A 11 -0.79 45.72 -22.57
N ALA A 12 -1.13 46.35 -23.69
CA ALA A 12 -0.89 45.81 -25.02
C ALA A 12 0.62 45.70 -25.34
N ALA A 13 1.40 46.72 -24.97
CA ALA A 13 2.86 46.67 -25.11
C ALA A 13 3.48 45.59 -24.23
N LEU A 14 3.03 45.44 -22.97
CA LEU A 14 3.47 44.35 -22.09
C LEU A 14 3.12 42.98 -22.67
N LEU A 15 1.90 42.79 -23.17
CA LEU A 15 1.48 41.55 -23.82
C LEU A 15 2.33 41.22 -25.05
N LEU A 16 2.69 42.23 -25.86
CA LEU A 16 3.56 42.06 -27.04
C LEU A 16 4.96 41.57 -26.69
N TRP A 17 5.47 41.86 -25.49
CA TRP A 17 6.78 41.37 -25.03
C TRP A 17 6.69 40.08 -24.23
N ILE A 18 5.64 39.91 -23.41
CA ILE A 18 5.45 38.73 -22.56
C ILE A 18 5.09 37.52 -23.43
N LEU A 19 4.25 37.69 -24.45
CA LEU A 19 3.78 36.56 -25.25
C LEU A 19 4.92 35.84 -26.00
N PRO A 20 5.84 36.52 -26.72
CA PRO A 20 6.99 35.86 -27.34
C PRO A 20 7.90 35.15 -26.33
N VAL A 21 8.13 35.73 -25.15
CA VAL A 21 8.97 35.13 -24.11
C VAL A 21 8.32 33.87 -23.55
N VAL A 22 7.01 33.90 -23.27
CA VAL A 22 6.26 32.72 -22.81
C VAL A 22 6.24 31.63 -23.88
N LEU A 23 6.00 31.98 -25.15
CA LEU A 23 6.00 31.01 -26.25
C LEU A 23 7.38 30.41 -26.50
N ALA A 24 8.45 31.22 -26.44
CA ALA A 24 9.83 30.75 -26.56
C ALA A 24 10.19 29.83 -25.38
N GLY A 25 9.82 30.21 -24.16
CA GLY A 25 9.99 29.40 -22.97
C GLY A 25 9.27 28.06 -23.10
N GLU A 26 7.99 28.07 -23.43
CA GLU A 26 7.21 26.85 -23.63
C GLU A 26 7.81 25.95 -24.73
N SER A 27 8.22 26.53 -25.86
CA SER A 27 8.86 25.80 -26.95
C SER A 27 10.17 25.16 -26.50
N TRP A 28 11.01 25.90 -25.77
CA TRP A 28 12.25 25.41 -25.20
C TRP A 28 12.01 24.26 -24.21
N PHE A 29 11.05 24.40 -23.28
CA PHE A 29 10.76 23.35 -22.30
C PHE A 29 10.18 22.09 -22.92
N ARG A 30 9.37 22.22 -23.98
CA ARG A 30 8.92 21.06 -24.77
C ARG A 30 10.07 20.38 -25.49
N TRP A 31 10.95 21.16 -26.13
CA TRP A 31 12.14 20.61 -26.76
C TRP A 31 13.03 19.90 -25.73
N LYS A 32 13.32 20.54 -24.59
CA LYS A 32 14.11 19.95 -23.50
C LYS A 32 13.46 18.66 -23.00
N TRP A 33 12.15 18.67 -22.74
CA TRP A 33 11.41 17.49 -22.29
C TRP A 33 11.55 16.31 -23.26
N ASN A 34 11.36 16.55 -24.56
CA ASN A 34 11.50 15.52 -25.58
C ASN A 34 12.97 15.04 -25.71
N SER A 35 13.92 15.94 -25.50
CA SER A 35 15.36 15.68 -25.53
C SER A 35 15.83 14.81 -24.34
N LEU A 36 15.15 14.88 -23.18
CA LEU A 36 15.51 14.10 -21.98
C LEU A 36 15.50 12.59 -22.25
N ALA A 37 14.55 12.09 -23.05
CA ALA A 37 14.45 10.67 -23.37
C ALA A 37 15.72 10.08 -24.03
N SER A 38 16.47 10.92 -24.74
CA SER A 38 17.67 10.49 -25.47
C SER A 38 18.98 10.98 -24.84
N ASN A 39 18.96 12.10 -24.11
CA ASN A 39 20.17 12.78 -23.65
C ASN A 39 20.40 12.71 -22.14
N ASN A 40 19.39 12.36 -21.34
CA ASN A 40 19.60 12.15 -19.91
C ASN A 40 20.07 10.71 -19.66
N PRO A 41 21.27 10.49 -19.09
CA PRO A 41 21.84 9.14 -18.95
C PRO A 41 20.99 8.23 -18.05
N PHE A 42 20.28 8.77 -17.06
CA PHE A 42 19.40 7.99 -16.19
C PHE A 42 18.12 7.58 -16.91
N VAL A 43 17.56 8.48 -17.73
CA VAL A 43 16.39 8.17 -18.56
C VAL A 43 16.76 7.15 -19.63
N ALA A 44 17.90 7.33 -20.30
CA ALA A 44 18.42 6.38 -21.28
C ALA A 44 18.64 4.99 -20.67
N SER A 45 19.24 4.91 -19.48
CA SER A 45 19.42 3.65 -18.76
C SER A 45 18.10 2.91 -18.52
N ARG A 46 17.03 3.62 -18.11
CA ARG A 46 15.70 3.01 -17.97
C ARG A 46 15.09 2.57 -19.29
N VAL A 47 15.15 3.41 -20.33
CA VAL A 47 14.53 3.15 -21.64
C VAL A 47 15.23 1.98 -22.36
N HIS A 48 16.54 1.87 -22.23
CA HIS A 48 17.36 0.85 -22.87
C HIS A 48 17.63 -0.36 -21.98
N GLU A 49 17.11 -0.37 -20.76
CA GLU A 49 17.33 -1.44 -19.77
C GLU A 49 18.81 -1.66 -19.46
N GLU A 50 19.58 -0.57 -19.51
CA GLU A 50 21.00 -0.55 -19.20
C GLU A 50 21.23 -0.26 -17.72
N LEU A 51 22.46 -0.49 -17.28
CA LEU A 51 22.85 -0.23 -15.91
C LEU A 51 22.78 1.26 -15.57
N TRP A 52 22.35 1.53 -14.34
CA TRP A 52 22.32 2.87 -13.78
C TRP A 52 23.68 3.57 -13.95
N PRO A 53 23.73 4.86 -14.35
CA PRO A 53 24.98 5.58 -14.61
C PRO A 53 25.67 6.04 -13.32
N ILE A 54 25.83 5.13 -12.35
CA ILE A 54 26.52 5.33 -11.08
C ILE A 54 27.68 4.34 -10.99
N PRO A 55 28.86 4.75 -10.46
CA PRO A 55 29.99 3.85 -10.25
C PRO A 55 29.61 2.61 -9.43
N ARG A 56 30.01 1.42 -9.90
CA ARG A 56 29.85 0.16 -9.17
C ARG A 56 31.00 -0.04 -8.19
N ILE A 57 30.98 0.76 -7.15
CA ILE A 57 31.89 0.65 -6.00
C ILE A 57 31.14 0.01 -4.82
N PRO A 58 31.82 -0.70 -3.90
CA PRO A 58 31.18 -1.37 -2.77
C PRO A 58 30.23 -0.47 -1.96
N GLU A 59 30.52 0.83 -1.86
CA GLU A 59 29.73 1.83 -1.14
C GLU A 59 28.35 2.09 -1.77
N ASN A 60 28.15 1.69 -3.03
CA ASN A 60 26.90 1.86 -3.78
C ASN A 60 26.08 0.56 -3.89
N ASP A 61 26.42 -0.43 -3.07
CA ASP A 61 25.78 -1.76 -2.99
C ASP A 61 25.56 -2.15 -1.52
N PHE A 62 24.99 -3.32 -1.26
CA PHE A 62 24.88 -3.87 0.09
C PHE A 62 26.24 -4.02 0.76
N SER A 63 26.29 -3.78 2.07
CA SER A 63 27.44 -4.08 2.93
C SER A 63 27.87 -5.55 2.81
N GLU A 64 29.16 -5.81 3.04
CA GLU A 64 29.76 -7.14 2.82
C GLU A 64 29.07 -8.26 3.62
N TYR A 65 28.65 -7.99 4.86
CA TYR A 65 27.98 -8.99 5.69
C TYR A 65 26.65 -9.47 5.11
N LEU A 66 25.91 -8.61 4.38
CA LEU A 66 24.68 -8.98 3.71
C LEU A 66 24.91 -9.87 2.48
N ARG A 67 26.15 -10.10 2.07
CA ARG A 67 26.48 -11.08 1.03
C ARG A 67 26.63 -12.50 1.60
N ASP A 68 26.79 -12.65 2.91
CA ASP A 68 26.91 -13.95 3.58
C ASP A 68 25.53 -14.58 3.84
N THR A 69 25.14 -15.52 2.98
CA THR A 69 23.87 -16.26 3.12
C THR A 69 23.83 -17.10 4.39
N ALA A 70 24.95 -17.67 4.84
CA ALA A 70 24.97 -18.47 6.05
C ALA A 70 24.73 -17.61 7.30
N LEU A 71 25.23 -16.37 7.29
CA LEU A 71 24.95 -15.39 8.34
C LEU A 71 23.46 -15.03 8.37
N ARG A 72 22.86 -14.71 7.21
CA ARG A 72 21.42 -14.39 7.13
C ARG A 72 20.56 -15.57 7.56
N ASP A 73 20.90 -16.79 7.14
CA ASP A 73 20.20 -18.02 7.54
C ASP A 73 20.32 -18.33 9.05
N ARG A 74 21.46 -17.98 9.67
CA ARG A 74 21.67 -18.14 11.12
C ARG A 74 20.75 -17.24 11.93
N PHE A 75 20.50 -16.02 11.46
CA PHE A 75 19.68 -15.02 12.15
C PHE A 75 18.24 -14.94 11.64
N ARG A 76 17.82 -15.90 10.81
CA ARG A 76 16.44 -16.03 10.39
C ARG A 76 15.53 -16.39 11.57
N GLY A 77 14.42 -15.68 11.70
CA GLY A 77 13.42 -15.89 12.75
C GLY A 77 12.90 -17.33 12.80
N GLN A 78 12.73 -17.86 14.00
CA GLN A 78 12.30 -19.24 14.22
C GLN A 78 10.88 -19.54 13.73
N GLY A 79 10.01 -18.53 13.60
CA GLY A 79 8.66 -18.70 13.07
C GLY A 79 8.57 -18.71 11.54
N LYS A 80 9.69 -18.47 10.86
CA LYS A 80 9.83 -18.69 9.42
C LYS A 80 10.25 -20.13 9.17
N SER A 81 9.51 -20.85 8.33
CA SER A 81 9.74 -22.26 7.99
C SER A 81 10.86 -22.44 6.95
N LYS A 82 11.54 -23.59 6.98
CA LYS A 82 12.48 -24.03 5.92
C LYS A 82 11.80 -24.83 4.82
N VAL A 83 10.57 -25.25 5.06
CA VAL A 83 9.78 -26.09 4.17
C VAL A 83 8.46 -25.40 3.85
N ASN A 84 7.81 -25.81 2.76
CA ASN A 84 6.51 -25.27 2.42
C ASN A 84 5.46 -25.75 3.45
N LEU A 85 4.59 -24.85 3.87
CA LEU A 85 3.47 -25.09 4.75
C LEU A 85 2.17 -25.09 3.96
N ALA A 86 1.09 -25.57 4.57
CA ALA A 86 -0.22 -25.52 3.94
C ALA A 86 -0.75 -24.07 3.86
N GLU A 87 -1.53 -23.80 2.81
CA GLU A 87 -2.28 -22.56 2.65
C GLU A 87 -3.52 -22.57 3.56
N PRO A 88 -3.94 -21.40 4.09
CA PRO A 88 -5.24 -21.28 4.73
C PRO A 88 -6.37 -21.61 3.74
N THR A 89 -7.38 -22.30 4.23
CA THR A 89 -8.64 -22.51 3.50
C THR A 89 -9.38 -21.19 3.33
N ALA A 90 -10.24 -21.09 2.31
CA ALA A 90 -11.06 -19.90 2.09
C ALA A 90 -11.97 -19.58 3.29
N GLU A 91 -12.41 -20.60 4.03
CA GLU A 91 -13.20 -20.46 5.25
C GLU A 91 -12.38 -19.77 6.35
N GLU A 92 -11.15 -20.24 6.61
CA GLU A 92 -10.25 -19.61 7.58
C GLU A 92 -9.92 -18.16 7.19
N GLU A 93 -9.69 -17.90 5.90
CA GLU A 93 -9.48 -16.54 5.41
C GLU A 93 -10.70 -15.64 5.61
N LEU A 94 -11.90 -16.13 5.34
CA LEU A 94 -13.11 -15.37 5.55
C LEU A 94 -13.35 -15.11 7.05
N GLN A 95 -13.11 -16.11 7.89
CA GLN A 95 -13.28 -16.03 9.32
C GLN A 95 -12.41 -14.94 9.97
N ARG A 96 -11.18 -14.74 9.48
CA ARG A 96 -10.31 -13.64 9.95
C ARG A 96 -10.64 -12.28 9.34
N ARG A 97 -11.15 -12.23 8.11
CA ARG A 97 -11.41 -10.97 7.38
C ARG A 97 -12.74 -10.33 7.77
N PHE A 98 -13.78 -11.14 7.96
CA PHE A 98 -15.14 -10.62 8.18
C PHE A 98 -15.34 -9.81 9.47
N PRO A 99 -14.64 -10.10 10.59
CA PRO A 99 -14.65 -9.22 11.76
C PRO A 99 -14.24 -7.78 11.45
N VAL A 100 -13.30 -7.57 10.51
CA VAL A 100 -12.91 -6.22 10.07
C VAL A 100 -14.07 -5.53 9.35
N PHE A 101 -14.83 -6.24 8.52
CA PHE A 101 -16.02 -5.71 7.85
C PHE A 101 -17.09 -5.25 8.85
N LEU A 102 -17.35 -6.07 9.87
CA LEU A 102 -18.35 -5.77 10.91
C LEU A 102 -17.94 -4.56 11.76
N ASP A 103 -16.64 -4.39 12.01
CA ASP A 103 -16.11 -3.27 12.79
C ASP A 103 -16.12 -1.92 12.03
N GLN A 104 -16.33 -1.95 10.70
CA GLN A 104 -16.45 -0.71 9.92
C GLN A 104 -17.73 0.06 10.29
N LYS A 105 -17.55 1.22 10.93
CA LYS A 105 -18.66 2.11 11.35
C LYS A 105 -19.31 2.89 10.20
N ASP A 106 -18.60 3.07 9.08
CA ASP A 106 -19.06 3.82 7.91
C ASP A 106 -19.42 2.85 6.77
N LEU A 107 -20.58 3.09 6.14
CA LEU A 107 -21.05 2.35 4.96
C LEU A 107 -20.05 2.42 3.80
N PHE A 108 -19.29 3.50 3.67
CA PHE A 108 -18.22 3.64 2.68
C PHE A 108 -17.16 2.55 2.84
N PHE A 109 -16.67 2.30 4.06
CA PHE A 109 -15.64 1.28 4.30
C PHE A 109 -16.20 -0.14 4.15
N GLN A 110 -17.46 -0.38 4.50
CA GLN A 110 -18.14 -1.66 4.24
C GLN A 110 -18.28 -1.93 2.73
N SER A 111 -18.62 -0.90 1.96
CA SER A 111 -18.70 -0.97 0.50
C SER A 111 -17.32 -1.17 -0.12
N ALA A 112 -16.30 -0.46 0.37
CA ALA A 112 -14.92 -0.64 -0.05
C ALA A 112 -14.42 -2.05 0.24
N PHE A 113 -14.71 -2.61 1.42
CA PHE A 113 -14.37 -4.00 1.77
C PHE A 113 -14.97 -4.99 0.77
N SER A 114 -16.29 -4.93 0.55
CA SER A 114 -17.00 -5.79 -0.40
C SER A 114 -16.43 -5.68 -1.82
N ASN A 115 -16.14 -4.47 -2.28
CA ASN A 115 -15.59 -4.25 -3.62
C ASN A 115 -14.15 -4.74 -3.78
N VAL A 116 -13.29 -4.50 -2.79
CA VAL A 116 -11.86 -4.85 -2.88
C VAL A 116 -11.64 -6.36 -2.73
N TYR A 117 -12.40 -7.03 -1.87
CA TYR A 117 -12.38 -8.50 -1.75
C TYR A 117 -13.25 -9.22 -2.81
N ASP A 118 -13.94 -8.48 -3.68
CA ASP A 118 -14.83 -9.00 -4.73
C ASP A 118 -15.94 -9.93 -4.19
N LEU A 119 -16.57 -9.50 -3.09
CA LEU A 119 -17.60 -10.25 -2.36
C LEU A 119 -18.98 -9.60 -2.50
N ASN A 120 -20.01 -10.45 -2.56
CA ASN A 120 -21.39 -10.11 -2.25
C ASN A 120 -21.63 -10.38 -0.76
N ILE A 121 -22.14 -9.37 -0.03
CA ILE A 121 -22.38 -9.45 1.41
C ILE A 121 -23.80 -8.97 1.70
N LEU A 122 -24.65 -9.85 2.23
CA LEU A 122 -26.07 -9.60 2.45
C LEU A 122 -26.43 -9.88 3.91
N SER A 123 -27.05 -8.93 4.61
CA SER A 123 -27.59 -9.20 5.95
C SER A 123 -29.00 -9.80 5.81
N LEU A 124 -29.25 -10.92 6.46
CA LEU A 124 -30.52 -11.66 6.44
C LEU A 124 -31.28 -11.47 7.75
N ASP A 125 -32.61 -11.29 7.65
CA ASP A 125 -33.52 -11.40 8.78
C ASP A 125 -33.92 -12.86 9.09
N GLN A 126 -34.84 -13.04 10.04
CA GLN A 126 -35.34 -14.36 10.48
C GLN A 126 -36.07 -15.13 9.37
N ASP A 127 -36.62 -14.42 8.38
CA ASP A 127 -37.32 -15.00 7.24
C ASP A 127 -36.39 -15.14 6.01
N ASN A 128 -35.08 -14.92 6.19
CA ASN A 128 -34.06 -14.94 5.14
C ASN A 128 -34.28 -13.91 4.02
N ARG A 129 -34.88 -12.77 4.35
CA ARG A 129 -34.96 -11.61 3.46
C ARG A 129 -33.74 -10.71 3.68
N ALA A 130 -33.22 -10.19 2.58
CA ALA A 130 -32.08 -9.27 2.62
C ALA A 130 -32.51 -7.90 3.15
N GLN A 131 -31.78 -7.39 4.15
CA GLN A 131 -32.04 -6.10 4.80
C GLN A 131 -31.01 -5.02 4.42
N LYS A 132 -29.75 -5.42 4.31
CA LYS A 132 -28.63 -4.62 3.81
C LYS A 132 -27.87 -5.44 2.80
N ALA A 133 -27.32 -4.76 1.81
CA ALA A 133 -26.65 -5.42 0.71
C ALA A 133 -25.46 -4.61 0.22
N PHE A 134 -24.34 -5.29 0.10
CA PHE A 134 -23.12 -4.81 -0.52
C PHE A 134 -22.83 -5.78 -1.67
N CYS A 135 -23.47 -5.52 -2.80
CA CYS A 135 -23.44 -6.37 -3.99
C CYS A 135 -23.41 -5.53 -5.26
N ASP A 136 -23.12 -6.17 -6.38
CA ASP A 136 -23.06 -5.57 -7.72
C ASP A 136 -24.40 -5.57 -8.47
N PHE A 137 -25.47 -6.07 -7.84
CA PHE A 137 -26.84 -6.09 -8.37
C PHE A 137 -27.84 -5.44 -7.41
N GLU A 138 -28.95 -4.96 -7.94
CA GLU A 138 -30.06 -4.42 -7.13
C GLU A 138 -30.91 -5.55 -6.54
N LEU A 139 -31.32 -5.37 -5.28
CA LEU A 139 -32.26 -6.26 -4.60
C LEU A 139 -33.65 -5.63 -4.52
N PRO A 140 -34.65 -6.17 -5.23
CA PRO A 140 -36.06 -5.83 -5.04
C PRO A 140 -36.49 -5.98 -3.57
N SER A 141 -37.22 -5.01 -3.02
CA SER A 141 -37.64 -5.06 -1.62
C SER A 141 -38.65 -6.18 -1.34
N GLY A 142 -38.37 -7.02 -0.34
CA GLY A 142 -39.36 -7.91 0.30
C GLY A 142 -39.37 -9.38 -0.13
N GLU A 143 -38.54 -9.79 -1.09
CA GLU A 143 -38.40 -11.21 -1.45
C GLU A 143 -37.26 -11.90 -0.67
N ALA A 144 -37.30 -13.23 -0.67
CA ALA A 144 -36.28 -14.05 -0.03
C ALA A 144 -34.98 -14.03 -0.84
N VAL A 145 -33.82 -14.02 -0.18
CA VAL A 145 -32.51 -13.88 -0.86
C VAL A 145 -32.27 -14.91 -1.98
N ILE A 146 -32.90 -16.08 -1.84
CA ILE A 146 -32.81 -17.20 -2.78
C ILE A 146 -33.37 -16.82 -4.16
N SER A 147 -34.38 -15.93 -4.27
CA SER A 147 -34.95 -15.55 -5.57
C SER A 147 -33.99 -14.74 -6.45
N TYR A 148 -32.93 -14.17 -5.87
CA TYR A 148 -31.95 -13.35 -6.59
C TYR A 148 -30.72 -14.13 -7.07
N LEU A 149 -30.62 -15.42 -6.72
CA LEU A 149 -29.46 -16.24 -7.06
C LEU A 149 -29.73 -17.15 -8.25
N PRO A 150 -28.68 -17.60 -8.97
CA PRO A 150 -28.83 -18.49 -10.12
C PRO A 150 -29.67 -19.71 -9.77
N GLU A 151 -30.59 -20.10 -10.66
CA GLU A 151 -31.49 -21.26 -10.43
C GLU A 151 -30.73 -22.54 -10.05
N SER A 152 -29.51 -22.71 -10.56
CA SER A 152 -28.62 -23.84 -10.23
C SER A 152 -28.27 -23.95 -8.75
N ASP A 153 -28.24 -22.81 -8.04
CA ASP A 153 -27.74 -22.73 -6.67
C ASP A 153 -28.88 -22.58 -5.64
N GLN A 154 -30.11 -22.32 -6.11
CA GLN A 154 -31.27 -22.04 -5.25
C GLN A 154 -31.64 -23.21 -4.33
N ASP A 155 -31.64 -24.45 -4.84
CA ASP A 155 -31.97 -25.63 -4.04
C ASP A 155 -30.91 -25.93 -2.98
N LEU A 156 -29.64 -25.81 -3.36
CA LEU A 156 -28.51 -25.96 -2.45
C LEU A 156 -28.60 -24.94 -1.32
N LEU A 157 -28.77 -23.66 -1.68
CA LEU A 157 -28.80 -22.58 -0.70
C LEU A 157 -30.04 -22.64 0.18
N ARG A 158 -31.20 -23.03 -0.36
CA ARG A 158 -32.42 -23.23 0.43
C ARG A 158 -32.20 -24.27 1.52
N ARG A 159 -31.59 -25.42 1.19
CA ARG A 159 -31.25 -26.46 2.18
C ARG A 159 -30.24 -25.94 3.19
N PHE A 160 -29.15 -25.35 2.71
CA PHE A 160 -28.08 -24.82 3.55
C PHE A 160 -28.55 -23.76 4.56
N ILE A 161 -29.33 -22.78 4.11
CA ILE A 161 -29.90 -21.75 4.99
C ILE A 161 -30.84 -22.38 6.01
N THR A 162 -31.72 -23.28 5.56
CA THR A 162 -32.71 -23.95 6.43
C THR A 162 -32.02 -24.77 7.52
N GLU A 163 -31.06 -25.62 7.16
CA GLU A 163 -30.31 -26.50 8.07
C GLU A 163 -29.53 -25.70 9.13
N ASN A 164 -29.05 -24.51 8.79
CA ASN A 164 -28.26 -23.67 9.68
C ASN A 164 -29.07 -22.52 10.33
N THR A 165 -30.40 -22.51 10.21
CA THR A 165 -31.26 -21.48 10.82
C THR A 165 -31.19 -21.48 12.35
N GLY A 166 -30.98 -22.65 12.97
CA GLY A 166 -30.95 -22.81 14.42
C GLY A 166 -29.57 -22.62 15.09
N ASN A 167 -28.47 -22.63 14.33
CA ASN A 167 -27.13 -22.46 14.87
C ASN A 167 -26.57 -21.07 14.51
N LEU A 168 -26.83 -20.10 15.38
CA LEU A 168 -26.49 -18.70 15.18
C LEU A 168 -25.13 -18.30 15.77
N SER A 169 -24.36 -19.27 16.25
CA SER A 169 -23.12 -19.02 17.00
C SER A 169 -21.85 -19.26 16.18
N ALA A 170 -21.96 -19.96 15.05
CA ALA A 170 -20.84 -20.38 14.23
C ALA A 170 -21.00 -19.90 12.79
N MET A 171 -19.86 -19.66 12.13
CA MET A 171 -19.83 -19.53 10.68
C MET A 171 -20.05 -20.92 10.07
N HIS A 172 -20.90 -20.98 9.06
CA HIS A 172 -21.14 -22.18 8.26
C HIS A 172 -20.84 -21.86 6.81
N CYS A 173 -20.23 -22.78 6.08
CA CYS A 173 -19.98 -22.63 4.66
C CYS A 173 -20.42 -23.89 3.90
N VAL A 174 -20.86 -23.72 2.66
CA VAL A 174 -21.18 -24.82 1.74
C VAL A 174 -20.51 -24.56 0.40
N TYR A 175 -19.94 -25.60 -0.18
CA TYR A 175 -19.30 -25.55 -1.49
C TYR A 175 -20.36 -25.69 -2.59
N ALA A 176 -20.48 -24.69 -3.45
CA ALA A 176 -21.23 -24.77 -4.69
C ALA A 176 -20.25 -25.07 -5.85
N ALA A 177 -20.63 -25.96 -6.76
CA ALA A 177 -19.77 -26.35 -7.90
C ALA A 177 -19.66 -25.22 -8.95
N PRO A 178 -18.55 -25.18 -9.71
CA PRO A 178 -17.27 -24.64 -9.26
C PRO A 178 -17.31 -23.11 -9.18
N GLN A 179 -17.19 -22.56 -7.96
CA GLN A 179 -16.85 -21.15 -7.74
C GLN A 179 -15.39 -21.07 -7.25
N ARG A 180 -14.63 -20.08 -7.73
CA ARG A 180 -13.15 -20.05 -7.67
C ARG A 180 -12.58 -19.89 -6.25
N PHE A 181 -13.32 -19.31 -5.32
CA PHE A 181 -12.98 -19.35 -3.91
C PHE A 181 -13.57 -20.62 -3.31
N GLY A 182 -12.73 -21.38 -2.60
CA GLY A 182 -13.11 -22.61 -1.91
C GLY A 182 -14.05 -22.39 -0.72
N ALA A 183 -15.03 -21.50 -0.84
CA ALA A 183 -16.22 -21.45 -0.02
C ALA A 183 -17.34 -20.93 -0.94
N GLY A 184 -18.33 -21.76 -1.25
CA GLY A 184 -19.42 -21.36 -2.16
C GLY A 184 -20.28 -20.27 -1.55
N TYR A 185 -20.97 -20.62 -0.46
CA TYR A 185 -21.79 -19.69 0.31
C TYR A 185 -21.45 -19.84 1.79
N CYS A 186 -21.23 -18.72 2.47
CA CYS A 186 -21.00 -18.70 3.90
C CYS A 186 -22.08 -17.90 4.63
N LEU A 187 -22.58 -18.45 5.73
CA LEU A 187 -23.42 -17.77 6.70
C LEU A 187 -22.56 -17.41 7.91
N PHE A 188 -22.40 -16.12 8.14
CA PHE A 188 -21.66 -15.58 9.28
C PHE A 188 -22.63 -15.03 10.33
N PRO A 189 -22.43 -15.31 11.62
CA PRO A 189 -23.30 -14.79 12.68
C PRO A 189 -23.13 -13.28 12.87
N ASP A 190 -24.22 -12.53 13.07
CA ASP A 190 -24.13 -11.14 13.50
C ASP A 190 -23.97 -11.07 15.01
N THR A 191 -22.73 -10.91 15.48
CA THR A 191 -22.42 -10.80 16.91
C THR A 191 -22.57 -9.37 17.44
N THR A 192 -23.02 -8.41 16.62
CA THR A 192 -23.07 -6.98 16.96
C THR A 192 -24.47 -6.48 17.33
N SER A 193 -25.51 -7.28 17.11
CA SER A 193 -26.89 -6.92 17.43
C SER A 193 -27.31 -7.37 18.83
N ASP A 194 -27.98 -6.50 19.59
CA ASP A 194 -28.74 -6.87 20.80
C ASP A 194 -29.56 -8.15 20.56
N GLU A 195 -29.56 -9.04 21.55
CA GLU A 195 -30.05 -10.44 21.56
C GLU A 195 -31.50 -10.68 21.07
N THR A 196 -32.22 -9.63 20.66
CA THR A 196 -33.64 -9.70 20.28
C THR A 196 -33.87 -9.95 18.78
N MET A 197 -32.88 -9.77 17.91
CA MET A 197 -33.00 -10.03 16.47
C MET A 197 -31.79 -10.78 15.92
N SER A 198 -31.88 -12.11 15.87
CA SER A 198 -30.89 -12.99 15.25
C SER A 198 -30.67 -12.67 13.76
N ARG A 199 -29.64 -11.88 13.45
CA ARG A 199 -29.22 -11.56 12.09
C ARG A 199 -28.06 -12.44 11.65
N ARG A 200 -28.00 -12.75 10.36
CA ARG A 200 -26.90 -13.48 9.72
C ARG A 200 -26.40 -12.73 8.50
N TRP A 201 -25.16 -12.94 8.13
CA TRP A 201 -24.58 -12.42 6.91
C TRP A 201 -24.35 -13.54 5.92
N LEU A 202 -24.98 -13.47 4.76
CA LEU A 202 -24.69 -14.33 3.63
C LEU A 202 -23.57 -13.71 2.79
N ILE A 203 -22.50 -14.47 2.59
CA ILE A 203 -21.29 -14.04 1.90
C ILE A 203 -20.98 -15.03 0.79
N PHE A 204 -20.70 -14.52 -0.41
CA PHE A 204 -20.31 -15.31 -1.58
C PHE A 204 -19.55 -14.43 -2.58
N SER A 205 -18.77 -15.04 -3.47
CA SER A 205 -17.95 -14.30 -4.44
C SER A 205 -18.79 -13.70 -5.57
N ARG A 206 -18.33 -12.61 -6.18
CA ARG A 206 -18.95 -12.07 -7.40
C ARG A 206 -18.64 -12.92 -8.62
N GLN A 207 -19.55 -12.99 -9.60
CA GLN A 207 -19.37 -13.81 -10.81
C GLN A 207 -18.18 -13.35 -11.67
N ASN A 208 -17.73 -12.09 -11.58
CA ASN A 208 -16.55 -11.63 -12.32
C ASN A 208 -15.21 -12.09 -11.72
N ALA A 209 -15.18 -12.62 -10.49
CA ALA A 209 -14.02 -13.32 -9.93
C ALA A 209 -13.61 -14.56 -10.75
N LEU A 210 -14.50 -15.04 -11.63
CA LEU A 210 -14.36 -16.24 -12.47
C LEU A 210 -13.22 -16.18 -13.52
N GLN A 211 -12.55 -15.04 -13.74
CA GLN A 211 -11.43 -14.99 -14.68
C GLN A 211 -10.11 -15.41 -14.04
N SER A 212 -9.87 -16.71 -13.87
CA SER A 212 -8.48 -17.20 -13.85
C SER A 212 -8.03 -17.29 -15.28
N THR A 213 -7.35 -16.25 -15.74
CA THR A 213 -6.47 -16.42 -16.88
C THR A 213 -5.40 -17.45 -16.47
N GLU A 214 -5.11 -18.37 -17.38
CA GLU A 214 -3.90 -19.19 -17.43
C GLU A 214 -2.63 -18.31 -17.55
N SER A 215 -2.56 -17.20 -16.82
CA SER A 215 -1.48 -16.23 -16.86
C SER A 215 -0.45 -16.54 -15.77
N ASN A 216 0.82 -16.32 -16.11
CA ASN A 216 1.96 -16.33 -15.20
C ASN A 216 1.90 -15.20 -14.14
N ASP A 217 0.71 -14.66 -13.84
CA ASP A 217 0.51 -13.55 -12.92
C ASP A 217 0.63 -13.99 -11.45
N ILE A 218 1.28 -13.17 -10.63
CA ILE A 218 1.45 -13.36 -9.18
C ILE A 218 0.22 -12.97 -8.37
N TRP A 219 -0.75 -12.26 -8.96
CA TRP A 219 -1.88 -11.72 -8.21
C TRP A 219 -3.05 -12.70 -8.08
N GLU A 220 -3.54 -12.87 -6.85
CA GLU A 220 -4.85 -13.47 -6.57
C GLU A 220 -5.94 -12.41 -6.76
N LEU A 221 -5.77 -11.25 -6.12
CA LEU A 221 -6.50 -10.01 -6.39
C LEU A 221 -5.48 -8.93 -6.79
N PRO A 222 -5.55 -8.39 -8.02
CA PRO A 222 -4.56 -7.42 -8.51
C PRO A 222 -4.34 -6.24 -7.56
N PHE A 223 -3.07 -6.00 -7.22
CA PHE A 223 -2.66 -4.92 -6.30
C PHE A 223 -3.33 -4.99 -4.92
N PHE A 224 -3.64 -6.20 -4.44
CA PHE A 224 -4.25 -6.43 -3.13
C PHE A 224 -3.87 -7.76 -2.45
N THR A 225 -3.87 -8.88 -3.16
CA THR A 225 -3.38 -10.19 -2.65
C THR A 225 -2.53 -10.91 -3.67
N PHE A 226 -1.41 -11.48 -3.24
CA PHE A 226 -0.64 -12.40 -4.07
C PHE A 226 -1.19 -13.82 -3.98
N LYS A 227 -1.01 -14.60 -5.05
CA LYS A 227 -1.19 -16.04 -5.06
C LYS A 227 -0.18 -16.67 -4.10
N LYS A 228 -0.69 -17.40 -3.12
CA LYS A 228 0.09 -18.17 -2.16
C LYS A 228 0.99 -19.16 -2.91
N HIS A 229 2.22 -19.35 -2.44
CA HIS A 229 3.25 -20.14 -3.10
C HIS A 229 3.58 -19.74 -4.55
N GLY A 230 3.16 -18.57 -5.01
CA GLY A 230 3.58 -18.00 -6.30
C GLY A 230 5.10 -17.80 -6.32
N GLN A 231 5.75 -18.26 -7.39
CA GLN A 231 7.19 -18.16 -7.56
C GLN A 231 7.53 -17.75 -8.99
N GLY A 232 8.58 -16.97 -9.15
CA GLY A 232 9.12 -16.65 -10.45
C GLY A 232 10.23 -15.60 -10.42
N ASN A 233 10.93 -15.49 -11.55
CA ASN A 233 11.82 -14.38 -11.81
C ASN A 233 11.01 -13.31 -12.51
N TYR A 234 10.51 -12.37 -11.72
CA TYR A 234 9.67 -11.32 -12.23
C TYR A 234 10.54 -10.12 -12.55
N LYS A 235 10.37 -9.59 -13.76
CA LYS A 235 10.80 -8.23 -14.07
C LYS A 235 9.75 -7.28 -13.52
N ILE A 236 9.63 -7.25 -12.20
CA ILE A 236 8.71 -6.38 -11.47
C ILE A 236 9.58 -5.55 -10.55
N ASN A 237 10.04 -4.40 -11.05
CA ASN A 237 10.26 -3.24 -10.21
C ASN A 237 10.29 -1.99 -11.09
N ALA A 238 10.06 -0.86 -10.44
CA ALA A 238 10.30 0.46 -11.00
C ALA A 238 11.79 0.72 -11.28
N LEU A 239 12.68 -0.27 -11.33
CA LEU A 239 14.13 -0.06 -11.51
C LEU A 239 14.70 -0.83 -12.71
N GLY A 240 13.89 -1.65 -13.38
CA GLY A 240 14.32 -2.46 -14.53
C GLY A 240 15.23 -3.63 -14.16
N ILE A 241 15.26 -4.07 -12.89
CA ILE A 241 16.11 -5.16 -12.41
C ILE A 241 15.25 -6.43 -12.19
N PHE A 242 15.79 -7.60 -12.53
CA PHE A 242 15.14 -8.87 -12.23
C PHE A 242 15.20 -9.17 -10.74
N GLU A 243 14.04 -9.51 -10.16
CA GLU A 243 13.93 -9.91 -8.76
C GLU A 243 13.48 -11.36 -8.66
N GLU A 244 14.09 -12.08 -7.73
CA GLU A 244 13.62 -13.40 -7.33
C GLU A 244 12.43 -13.21 -6.38
N PHE A 245 11.28 -13.74 -6.79
CA PHE A 245 10.03 -13.58 -6.06
C PHE A 245 9.53 -14.93 -5.58
N ARG A 246 9.36 -15.07 -4.27
CA ARG A 246 8.64 -16.19 -3.66
C ARG A 246 7.58 -15.63 -2.73
N ILE A 247 6.35 -16.11 -2.90
CA ILE A 247 5.24 -15.81 -2.00
C ILE A 247 5.04 -17.00 -1.07
N ASN A 248 4.81 -16.71 0.21
CA ASN A 248 4.60 -17.70 1.23
C ASN A 248 3.15 -18.24 1.26
N ASN A 249 2.91 -19.20 2.15
CA ASN A 249 1.60 -19.79 2.42
C ASN A 249 0.51 -18.77 2.85
N MET A 250 0.89 -17.55 3.24
CA MET A 250 -0.01 -16.48 3.69
C MET A 250 -0.21 -15.35 2.67
N GLY A 251 0.41 -15.43 1.49
CA GLY A 251 0.27 -14.43 0.43
C GLY A 251 1.21 -13.22 0.55
N PHE A 252 2.37 -13.38 1.21
CA PHE A 252 3.38 -12.35 1.41
C PHE A 252 4.75 -12.74 0.86
N ARG A 253 5.57 -11.76 0.47
CA ARG A 253 6.91 -11.97 -0.11
C ARG A 253 7.94 -12.31 0.98
N ASP A 254 7.86 -13.52 1.50
CA ASP A 254 8.75 -14.02 2.57
C ASP A 254 8.87 -15.55 2.52
N ALA A 255 9.56 -16.14 3.49
CA ALA A 255 9.44 -17.56 3.79
C ALA A 255 8.05 -17.90 4.34
N ASP A 256 7.70 -19.18 4.29
CA ASP A 256 6.49 -19.73 4.89
C ASP A 256 6.42 -19.45 6.38
N ILE A 257 5.25 -18.99 6.84
CA ILE A 257 5.06 -18.50 8.21
C ILE A 257 4.28 -19.53 9.02
N MET A 258 4.84 -19.88 10.18
CA MET A 258 4.15 -20.75 11.14
C MET A 258 3.09 -19.95 11.90
N VAL A 259 1.85 -20.44 11.79
CA VAL A 259 0.67 -20.02 12.56
C VAL A 259 0.03 -21.31 13.11
N PRO A 260 -0.11 -21.47 14.44
CA PRO A 260 0.20 -20.50 15.50
C PRO A 260 1.68 -20.14 15.61
N LYS A 261 1.98 -18.93 16.08
CA LYS A 261 3.33 -18.41 16.30
C LYS A 261 4.07 -19.29 17.32
N PRO A 262 5.34 -19.67 17.07
CA PRO A 262 6.09 -20.46 18.06
C PRO A 262 6.28 -19.70 19.37
N ALA A 263 6.24 -20.42 20.49
CA ALA A 263 6.43 -19.83 21.81
C ALA A 263 7.79 -19.10 21.95
N GLY A 264 7.78 -17.95 22.63
CA GLY A 264 8.97 -17.12 22.83
C GLY A 264 9.47 -16.42 21.56
N THR A 265 8.63 -16.31 20.52
CA THR A 265 8.91 -15.54 19.31
C THR A 265 8.26 -14.17 19.40
N TYR A 266 9.03 -13.11 19.12
CA TYR A 266 8.54 -11.76 18.96
C TYR A 266 8.36 -11.46 17.46
N ARG A 267 7.15 -11.21 17.00
CA ARG A 267 6.81 -11.10 15.58
C ARG A 267 6.44 -9.68 15.19
N ILE A 268 7.22 -9.13 14.27
CA ILE A 268 7.07 -7.80 13.70
C ILE A 268 6.51 -7.93 12.28
N LEU A 269 5.45 -7.18 11.96
CA LEU A 269 4.99 -7.06 10.57
C LEU A 269 5.41 -5.71 10.01
N CYS A 270 6.16 -5.74 8.91
CA CYS A 270 6.43 -4.55 8.12
C CYS A 270 5.32 -4.37 7.08
N ILE A 271 4.43 -3.39 7.32
CA ILE A 271 3.27 -3.11 6.47
C ILE A 271 3.56 -1.91 5.58
N GLY A 272 3.39 -2.10 4.28
CA GLY A 272 3.47 -1.04 3.29
C GLY A 272 3.20 -1.56 1.89
N ALA A 273 3.68 -0.83 0.90
CA ALA A 273 3.45 -1.15 -0.50
C ALA A 273 4.69 -1.76 -1.19
N SER A 274 4.93 -1.39 -2.45
CA SER A 274 6.10 -1.79 -3.23
C SER A 274 7.41 -1.44 -2.54
N THR A 275 7.48 -0.30 -1.83
CA THR A 275 8.65 0.10 -1.05
C THR A 275 8.86 -0.72 0.22
N THR A 276 7.97 -1.65 0.56
CA THR A 276 8.20 -2.65 1.62
C THR A 276 8.47 -4.01 1.05
N GLU A 277 7.81 -4.32 -0.06
CA GLU A 277 7.97 -5.54 -0.83
C GLU A 277 9.35 -5.63 -1.53
N GLU A 278 9.91 -4.51 -1.98
CA GLU A 278 11.13 -4.41 -2.80
C GLU A 278 12.37 -5.11 -2.22
N GLY A 279 13.17 -5.67 -3.12
CA GLY A 279 14.46 -6.29 -2.82
C GLY A 279 14.90 -7.24 -3.92
N LEU A 280 16.21 -7.48 -4.07
CA LEU A 280 16.70 -8.40 -5.11
C LEU A 280 16.20 -9.84 -4.90
N LYS A 281 16.04 -10.22 -3.63
CA LYS A 281 15.58 -11.52 -3.14
C LYS A 281 14.78 -11.31 -1.87
N ASN A 282 13.96 -12.28 -1.49
CA ASN A 282 13.17 -12.23 -0.25
C ASN A 282 14.04 -11.93 0.99
N ASP A 283 15.24 -12.51 1.08
CA ASP A 283 16.18 -12.33 2.19
C ASP A 283 17.02 -11.03 2.11
N LEU A 284 16.81 -10.22 1.07
CA LEU A 284 17.45 -8.91 0.84
C LEU A 284 16.42 -7.78 0.74
N THR A 285 15.19 -8.02 1.20
CA THR A 285 14.20 -6.97 1.44
C THR A 285 14.53 -6.24 2.76
N TYR A 286 14.06 -5.01 2.93
CA TYR A 286 14.33 -4.28 4.18
C TYR A 286 13.80 -5.02 5.43
N PRO A 287 12.64 -5.71 5.40
CA PRO A 287 12.16 -6.46 6.56
C PRO A 287 13.08 -7.64 6.91
N SER A 288 13.62 -8.35 5.92
CA SER A 288 14.58 -9.45 6.15
C SER A 288 15.94 -8.96 6.67
N ILE A 289 16.40 -7.79 6.18
CA ILE A 289 17.60 -7.15 6.71
C ILE A 289 17.36 -6.69 8.14
N LEU A 290 16.19 -6.12 8.43
CA LEU A 290 15.78 -5.73 9.79
C LEU A 290 15.75 -6.95 10.73
N GLU A 291 15.22 -8.10 10.28
CA GLU A 291 15.28 -9.37 11.05
C GLU A 291 16.71 -9.74 11.43
N THR A 292 17.61 -9.71 10.44
CA THR A 292 19.03 -10.04 10.63
C THR A 292 19.67 -9.09 11.64
N LEU A 293 19.46 -7.77 11.49
CA LEU A 293 20.02 -6.75 12.38
C LEU A 293 19.54 -6.93 13.83
N LEU A 294 18.24 -7.13 14.03
CA LEU A 294 17.66 -7.30 15.36
C LEU A 294 18.13 -8.60 16.03
N ASN A 295 18.03 -9.73 15.33
CA ASN A 295 18.47 -11.02 15.88
C ASN A 295 19.98 -11.08 16.14
N GLN A 296 20.78 -10.41 15.30
CA GLN A 296 22.22 -10.27 15.51
C GLN A 296 22.53 -9.42 16.75
N HIS A 297 21.84 -8.29 16.95
CA HIS A 297 22.00 -7.44 18.14
C HIS A 297 21.76 -8.21 19.44
N PHE A 298 20.67 -8.99 19.49
CA PHE A 298 20.32 -9.79 20.66
C PHE A 298 21.02 -11.16 20.73
N ASN A 299 21.80 -11.52 19.70
CA ASN A 299 22.50 -12.79 19.55
C ASN A 299 21.60 -14.03 19.76
N PHE A 300 20.42 -14.02 19.13
CA PHE A 300 19.49 -15.14 19.07
C PHE A 300 18.78 -15.19 17.71
N ASN A 301 17.70 -15.96 17.57
CA ASN A 301 16.86 -16.00 16.36
C ASN A 301 15.36 -16.01 16.70
N ARG A 302 14.96 -15.26 17.73
CA ARG A 302 13.60 -15.25 18.28
C ARG A 302 12.72 -14.12 17.73
N ILE A 303 13.29 -13.20 16.96
CA ILE A 303 12.52 -12.15 16.30
C ILE A 303 12.17 -12.62 14.90
N ASP A 304 10.88 -12.68 14.59
CA ASP A 304 10.39 -12.80 13.22
C ASP A 304 10.09 -11.40 12.69
N VAL A 305 10.60 -11.04 11.51
CA VAL A 305 10.15 -9.84 10.80
C VAL A 305 9.57 -10.24 9.47
N ILE A 306 8.26 -10.09 9.32
CA ILE A 306 7.53 -10.52 8.13
C ILE A 306 7.36 -9.35 7.19
N ASN A 307 7.74 -9.56 5.92
CA ASN A 307 7.46 -8.61 4.86
C ASN A 307 5.99 -8.66 4.44
N CYS A 308 5.17 -7.73 4.96
CA CYS A 308 3.77 -7.56 4.55
C CYS A 308 3.59 -6.48 3.47
N GLY A 309 4.64 -6.20 2.70
CA GLY A 309 4.63 -5.32 1.55
C GLY A 309 3.80 -5.88 0.39
N LEU A 310 2.96 -5.04 -0.19
CA LEU A 310 2.06 -5.40 -1.29
C LEU A 310 2.04 -4.26 -2.31
N SER A 311 2.60 -4.49 -3.49
CA SER A 311 2.73 -3.47 -4.54
C SER A 311 1.38 -2.78 -4.86
N GLY A 312 1.38 -1.44 -4.90
CA GLY A 312 0.19 -0.62 -5.20
C GLY A 312 -0.82 -0.44 -4.06
N MET A 313 -0.51 -0.85 -2.83
CA MET A 313 -1.37 -0.61 -1.67
C MET A 313 -1.36 0.84 -1.19
N ASN A 314 -2.52 1.33 -0.77
CA ASN A 314 -2.71 2.60 -0.05
C ASN A 314 -3.28 2.31 1.36
N SER A 315 -3.42 3.36 2.18
CA SER A 315 -3.86 3.21 3.57
C SER A 315 -5.25 2.58 3.73
N ILE A 316 -6.19 2.85 2.81
CA ILE A 316 -7.54 2.25 2.87
C ILE A 316 -7.47 0.75 2.63
N LYS A 317 -6.70 0.27 1.65
CA LYS A 317 -6.54 -1.16 1.42
C LYS A 317 -5.86 -1.84 2.62
N HIS A 318 -4.87 -1.21 3.25
CA HIS A 318 -4.25 -1.74 4.47
C HIS A 318 -5.24 -1.84 5.63
N ARG A 319 -6.08 -0.83 5.83
CA ARG A 319 -7.19 -0.84 6.79
C ARG A 319 -8.09 -2.06 6.63
N LEU A 320 -8.45 -2.41 5.40
CA LEU A 320 -9.34 -3.54 5.10
C LEU A 320 -8.67 -4.90 5.34
N ARG A 321 -7.32 -4.97 5.32
CA ARG A 321 -6.53 -6.20 5.51
C ARG A 321 -6.15 -6.49 6.96
N MET A 322 -6.61 -5.71 7.94
CA MET A 322 -6.22 -5.90 9.34
C MET A 322 -6.43 -7.34 9.85
N GLY A 323 -7.45 -8.04 9.38
CA GLY A 323 -7.71 -9.44 9.71
C GLY A 323 -6.65 -10.40 9.16
N ASP A 324 -6.14 -10.14 7.96
CA ASP A 324 -5.02 -10.91 7.38
C ASP A 324 -3.71 -10.65 8.16
N TYR A 325 -3.50 -9.42 8.66
CA TYR A 325 -2.32 -9.09 9.47
C TYR A 325 -2.37 -9.70 10.87
N LEU A 326 -3.49 -9.56 11.58
CA LEU A 326 -3.64 -10.08 12.94
C LEU A 326 -3.64 -11.61 12.99
N ALA A 327 -4.05 -12.29 11.92
CA ALA A 327 -3.95 -13.75 11.81
C ALA A 327 -2.51 -14.27 11.80
N LEU A 328 -1.51 -13.40 11.62
CA LEU A 328 -0.10 -13.77 11.77
C LEU A 328 0.37 -13.72 13.23
N GLU A 329 -0.51 -13.38 14.18
CA GLU A 329 -0.20 -13.23 15.62
C GLU A 329 0.98 -12.27 15.91
N PRO A 330 0.96 -11.05 15.36
CA PRO A 330 2.05 -10.10 15.54
C PRO A 330 2.07 -9.50 16.93
N ASP A 331 3.25 -9.08 17.38
CA ASP A 331 3.45 -8.27 18.59
C ASP A 331 3.61 -6.78 18.24
N LEU A 332 4.11 -6.49 17.03
CA LEU A 332 4.39 -5.14 16.56
C LEU A 332 4.06 -4.96 15.08
N LEU A 333 3.39 -3.86 14.75
CA LEU A 333 3.20 -3.39 13.37
C LEU A 333 4.14 -2.22 13.09
N VAL A 334 4.90 -2.28 12.00
CA VAL A 334 5.75 -1.19 11.49
C VAL A 334 5.16 -0.72 10.17
N ILE A 335 4.61 0.49 10.12
CA ILE A 335 3.95 1.01 8.92
C ILE A 335 4.87 1.98 8.16
N TYR A 336 5.15 1.69 6.89
CA TYR A 336 5.86 2.56 5.94
C TYR A 336 5.06 2.71 4.64
N ASN A 337 4.20 3.73 4.58
CA ASN A 337 3.32 3.95 3.43
C ASN A 337 2.98 5.46 3.28
N ALA A 338 3.02 5.97 2.03
CA ALA A 338 2.56 7.33 1.72
C ALA A 338 2.36 7.55 0.21
N VAL A 339 3.32 7.10 -0.61
CA VAL A 339 3.38 7.46 -2.03
C VAL A 339 2.11 7.13 -2.81
N ASN A 340 1.47 5.99 -2.52
CA ASN A 340 0.24 5.59 -3.23
C ASN A 340 -0.96 6.42 -2.81
N ASP A 341 -1.11 6.76 -1.52
CA ASP A 341 -2.14 7.69 -1.05
C ASP A 341 -1.97 9.06 -1.74
N ILE A 342 -0.73 9.53 -1.88
CA ILE A 342 -0.44 10.80 -2.53
C ILE A 342 -0.73 10.73 -4.05
N CYS A 343 -0.12 9.77 -4.75
CA CYS A 343 -0.12 9.69 -6.21
C CYS A 343 -1.38 9.11 -6.81
N HIS A 344 -2.04 8.18 -6.15
CA HIS A 344 -3.20 7.45 -6.67
C HIS A 344 -4.53 7.86 -6.03
N ASP A 345 -4.52 8.53 -4.87
CA ASP A 345 -5.75 9.03 -4.24
C ASP A 345 -5.83 10.57 -4.28
N LEU A 346 -4.88 11.27 -3.65
CA LEU A 346 -4.93 12.73 -3.48
C LEU A 346 -4.79 13.50 -4.80
N PHE A 347 -3.74 13.20 -5.60
CA PHE A 347 -3.56 13.90 -6.88
C PHE A 347 -4.75 13.69 -7.85
N PRO A 348 -5.28 12.47 -8.04
CA PRO A 348 -6.48 12.26 -8.85
C PRO A 348 -7.74 12.95 -8.28
N LEU A 349 -7.88 13.02 -6.96
CA LEU A 349 -8.97 13.76 -6.31
C LEU A 349 -8.91 15.25 -6.67
N TRP A 350 -7.75 15.89 -6.53
CA TRP A 350 -7.57 17.31 -6.84
C TRP A 350 -7.70 17.59 -8.33
N GLN A 351 -7.25 16.66 -9.17
CA GLN A 351 -7.42 16.74 -10.62
C GLN A 351 -8.90 16.89 -11.02
N LYS A 352 -9.78 16.14 -10.36
CA LYS A 352 -11.24 16.21 -10.60
C LYS A 352 -11.84 17.55 -10.15
N ARG A 353 -11.27 18.19 -9.13
CA ARG A 353 -11.72 19.49 -8.59
C ARG A 353 -11.26 20.70 -9.44
N HIS A 354 -10.35 20.52 -10.40
CA HIS A 354 -9.79 21.63 -11.17
C HIS A 354 -10.77 22.29 -12.15
N ASN A 355 -10.69 23.62 -12.22
CA ASN A 355 -11.42 24.42 -13.21
C ASN A 355 -10.75 24.40 -14.59
N ILE A 356 -11.43 24.94 -15.61
CA ILE A 356 -10.96 24.94 -17.01
C ILE A 356 -9.63 25.67 -17.17
N LEU A 357 -9.40 26.77 -16.44
CA LEU A 357 -8.15 27.54 -16.51
C LEU A 357 -6.98 26.75 -15.94
N GLN A 358 -7.16 26.11 -14.78
CA GLN A 358 -6.16 25.22 -14.18
C GLN A 358 -5.83 24.06 -15.13
N LYS A 359 -6.84 23.45 -15.76
CA LYS A 359 -6.62 22.42 -16.79
C LYS A 359 -5.81 22.96 -17.97
N GLY A 360 -6.10 24.18 -18.43
CA GLY A 360 -5.34 24.84 -19.51
C GLY A 360 -3.88 25.12 -19.14
N PHE A 361 -3.60 25.62 -17.93
CA PHE A 361 -2.23 25.86 -17.47
C PHE A 361 -1.41 24.57 -17.37
N ARG A 362 -2.06 23.44 -17.08
CA ARG A 362 -1.40 22.13 -17.02
C ARG A 362 -0.93 21.59 -18.37
N GLU A 363 -1.40 22.17 -19.48
CA GLU A 363 -0.85 21.87 -20.80
C GLU A 363 0.52 22.51 -21.02
N SER A 364 0.88 23.56 -20.27
CA SER A 364 2.19 24.22 -20.38
C SER A 364 3.25 23.48 -19.58
N ARG A 365 4.32 23.05 -20.27
CA ARG A 365 5.49 22.44 -19.62
C ARG A 365 6.29 23.45 -18.81
N PHE A 366 6.41 24.69 -19.29
CA PHE A 366 7.04 25.77 -18.53
C PHE A 366 6.29 26.04 -17.23
N PHE A 367 4.96 26.21 -17.31
CA PHE A 367 4.15 26.52 -16.14
C PHE A 367 4.18 25.37 -15.15
N CYS A 368 3.98 24.12 -15.59
CA CYS A 368 4.06 22.97 -14.70
C CYS A 368 5.43 22.84 -14.02
N ARG A 369 6.54 23.16 -14.69
CA ARG A 369 7.89 23.05 -14.11
C ARG A 369 8.16 24.09 -13.01
N TYR A 370 7.81 25.36 -13.22
CA TYR A 370 8.21 26.43 -12.29
C TYR A 370 7.07 27.00 -11.44
N LEU A 371 5.85 26.85 -11.89
CA LEU A 371 4.64 27.40 -11.26
C LEU A 371 3.63 26.30 -10.92
N GLY A 372 4.04 25.02 -11.04
CA GLY A 372 3.17 23.87 -10.81
C GLY A 372 2.64 23.80 -9.37
N HIS A 373 3.40 24.31 -8.39
CA HIS A 373 2.95 24.37 -6.99
C HIS A 373 1.72 25.28 -6.81
N HIS A 374 1.55 26.33 -7.63
CA HIS A 374 0.34 27.17 -7.62
C HIS A 374 -0.90 26.48 -8.23
N LEU A 375 -0.72 25.30 -8.84
CA LEU A 375 -1.82 24.48 -9.34
C LEU A 375 -2.27 23.43 -8.34
N LEU A 376 -1.58 23.30 -7.20
CA LEU A 376 -2.04 22.51 -6.08
C LEU A 376 -3.19 23.24 -5.34
N PRO A 377 -4.01 22.50 -4.58
CA PRO A 377 -4.88 23.13 -3.59
C PRO A 377 -4.07 23.93 -2.57
N ASP A 378 -4.76 24.79 -1.82
CA ASP A 378 -4.12 25.51 -0.71
C ASP A 378 -3.62 24.52 0.35
N THR A 379 -2.55 24.89 1.06
CA THR A 379 -1.93 24.01 2.07
C THR A 379 -2.91 23.49 3.11
N ALA A 380 -3.89 24.30 3.53
CA ALA A 380 -4.91 23.89 4.47
C ALA A 380 -5.83 22.79 3.90
N ASP A 381 -6.19 22.88 2.61
CA ASP A 381 -7.01 21.87 1.93
C ASP A 381 -6.22 20.57 1.77
N ILE A 382 -4.93 20.65 1.41
CA ILE A 382 -4.05 19.48 1.31
C ILE A 382 -3.96 18.77 2.67
N GLN A 383 -3.69 19.52 3.74
CA GLN A 383 -3.63 18.96 5.10
C GLN A 383 -4.97 18.33 5.52
N HIS A 384 -6.08 19.00 5.21
CA HIS A 384 -7.41 18.47 5.48
C HIS A 384 -7.67 17.14 4.74
N ASP A 385 -7.41 17.09 3.44
CA ASP A 385 -7.61 15.87 2.64
C ASP A 385 -6.68 14.71 3.11
N ILE A 386 -5.44 15.00 3.52
CA ILE A 386 -4.53 14.00 4.12
C ILE A 386 -5.10 13.42 5.42
N GLU A 387 -5.61 14.29 6.32
CA GLU A 387 -6.17 13.85 7.60
C GLU A 387 -7.48 13.05 7.40
N ALA A 388 -8.35 13.53 6.52
CA ALA A 388 -9.64 12.93 6.22
C ALA A 388 -9.55 11.60 5.45
N SER A 389 -8.38 11.28 4.87
CA SER A 389 -8.13 10.03 4.16
C SER A 389 -7.12 9.17 4.92
N ALA A 390 -5.84 9.36 4.66
CA ALA A 390 -4.79 8.45 5.10
C ALA A 390 -4.64 8.40 6.63
N MET A 391 -4.68 9.55 7.32
CA MET A 391 -4.53 9.53 8.78
C MET A 391 -5.72 8.87 9.47
N THR A 392 -6.92 9.01 8.92
CA THR A 392 -8.12 8.32 9.41
C THR A 392 -7.99 6.79 9.27
N ASN A 393 -7.39 6.31 8.18
CA ASN A 393 -7.13 4.88 7.99
C ASN A 393 -6.04 4.36 8.93
N LEU A 394 -4.93 5.08 9.08
CA LEU A 394 -3.83 4.70 9.95
C LEU A 394 -4.22 4.74 11.43
N ALA A 395 -5.01 5.74 11.86
CA ALA A 395 -5.57 5.79 13.20
C ALA A 395 -6.40 4.54 13.50
N TYR A 396 -7.30 4.17 12.59
CA TYR A 396 -8.09 2.96 12.71
C TYR A 396 -7.23 1.70 12.82
N MET A 397 -6.23 1.53 11.95
CA MET A 397 -5.34 0.37 12.00
C MET A 397 -4.66 0.26 13.38
N SER A 398 -4.14 1.36 13.91
CA SER A 398 -3.48 1.38 15.22
C SER A 398 -4.44 1.07 16.38
N GLN A 399 -5.67 1.59 16.33
CA GLN A 399 -6.69 1.34 17.35
C GLN A 399 -7.20 -0.10 17.28
N TYR A 400 -7.44 -0.60 16.07
CA TYR A 400 -7.86 -1.98 15.84
C TYR A 400 -6.78 -2.96 16.31
N ALA A 401 -5.51 -2.75 15.94
CA ALA A 401 -4.38 -3.56 16.41
C ALA A 401 -4.29 -3.58 17.95
N ARG A 402 -4.44 -2.41 18.59
CA ARG A 402 -4.41 -2.27 20.05
C ARG A 402 -5.49 -3.08 20.76
N ASN A 403 -6.68 -3.22 20.16
CA ASN A 403 -7.74 -4.07 20.72
C ASN A 403 -7.36 -5.55 20.80
N TYR A 404 -6.37 -5.97 20.01
CA TYR A 404 -5.78 -7.31 20.03
C TYR A 404 -4.43 -7.36 20.75
N GLY A 405 -4.07 -6.32 21.51
CA GLY A 405 -2.82 -6.24 22.25
C GLY A 405 -1.58 -6.02 21.39
N VAL A 406 -1.74 -5.60 20.13
CA VAL A 406 -0.63 -5.39 19.18
C VAL A 406 -0.25 -3.92 19.12
N GLU A 407 1.03 -3.61 19.32
CA GLU A 407 1.53 -2.24 19.22
C GLU A 407 1.74 -1.83 17.76
N THR A 408 1.70 -0.52 17.49
CA THR A 408 1.92 0.03 16.14
C THR A 408 2.92 1.18 16.20
N VAL A 409 3.88 1.15 15.27
CA VAL A 409 4.84 2.23 15.04
C VAL A 409 4.72 2.71 13.60
N ILE A 410 4.95 4.00 13.39
CA ILE A 410 4.79 4.65 12.09
C ILE A 410 6.12 5.27 11.68
N CYS A 411 6.52 4.98 10.46
CA CYS A 411 7.70 5.57 9.83
C CYS A 411 7.29 6.80 9.01
N SER A 412 8.10 7.86 9.02
CA SER A 412 8.06 8.85 7.94
C SER A 412 8.42 8.21 6.62
N PHE A 413 7.94 8.78 5.52
CA PHE A 413 8.19 8.25 4.18
C PHE A 413 9.24 9.08 3.46
N ALA A 414 10.28 8.41 2.96
CA ALA A 414 11.44 9.05 2.35
C ALA A 414 11.29 9.22 0.83
N ALA A 415 11.94 10.25 0.29
CA ALA A 415 12.06 10.51 -1.14
C ALA A 415 13.40 11.21 -1.43
N PRO A 416 13.87 11.23 -2.69
CA PRO A 416 15.15 11.85 -3.02
C PRO A 416 15.23 13.30 -2.54
N HIS A 417 16.35 13.64 -1.90
CA HIS A 417 16.52 14.95 -1.30
C HIS A 417 17.02 15.97 -2.34
N PRO A 418 16.34 17.11 -2.57
CA PRO A 418 16.68 18.05 -3.65
C PRO A 418 18.11 18.58 -3.64
N ASP A 419 18.69 18.78 -2.45
CA ASP A 419 20.07 19.27 -2.30
C ASP A 419 21.12 18.22 -2.63
N SER A 420 20.72 16.95 -2.69
CA SER A 420 21.58 15.80 -3.00
C SER A 420 21.52 15.44 -4.50
N LEU A 421 20.89 16.28 -5.33
CA LEU A 421 20.67 16.04 -6.75
C LEU A 421 21.37 17.09 -7.62
N SER A 422 22.17 16.62 -8.56
CA SER A 422 22.64 17.44 -9.69
C SER A 422 21.47 17.85 -10.61
N PRO A 423 21.65 18.87 -11.47
CA PRO A 423 20.61 19.25 -12.43
C PRO A 423 20.16 18.11 -13.35
N VAL A 424 21.08 17.22 -13.75
CA VAL A 424 20.77 16.06 -14.60
C VAL A 424 19.90 15.03 -13.87
N GLU A 425 20.22 14.78 -12.60
CA GLU A 425 19.45 13.86 -11.74
C GLU A 425 18.07 14.44 -11.40
N ARG A 426 17.99 15.74 -11.12
CA ARG A 426 16.72 16.43 -10.89
C ARG A 426 15.81 16.38 -12.11
N ASP A 427 16.37 16.51 -13.32
CA ASP A 427 15.60 16.35 -14.55
C ASP A 427 15.11 14.90 -14.74
N TYR A 428 15.86 13.90 -14.29
CA TYR A 428 15.42 12.50 -14.28
C TYR A 428 14.20 12.28 -13.37
N TYR A 429 14.25 12.73 -12.11
CA TYR A 429 13.12 12.57 -11.20
C TYR A 429 11.89 13.37 -11.64
N GLU A 430 12.10 14.57 -12.18
CA GLU A 430 11.03 15.35 -12.78
C GLU A 430 10.35 14.57 -13.92
N TYR A 431 11.16 13.95 -14.79
CA TYR A 431 10.67 13.20 -15.93
C TYR A 431 9.81 12.02 -15.48
N TYR A 432 10.31 11.20 -14.56
CA TYR A 432 9.63 9.97 -14.12
C TYR A 432 8.48 10.21 -13.15
N THR A 433 8.49 11.30 -12.37
CA THR A 433 7.31 11.69 -11.57
C THR A 433 6.11 11.92 -12.48
N VAL A 434 6.31 12.62 -13.59
CA VAL A 434 5.24 12.91 -14.54
C VAL A 434 4.86 11.67 -15.36
N MET A 435 5.83 10.83 -15.73
CA MET A 435 5.56 9.68 -16.60
C MET A 435 4.90 8.50 -15.86
N GLU A 436 5.30 8.21 -14.63
CA GLU A 436 4.90 6.98 -13.93
C GLU A 436 3.96 7.23 -12.74
N TRP A 437 3.93 8.43 -12.18
CA TRP A 437 3.24 8.69 -10.91
C TRP A 437 2.06 9.64 -11.05
N THR A 438 2.33 10.93 -11.25
CA THR A 438 1.30 11.97 -11.12
C THR A 438 0.71 12.41 -12.45
N GLY A 439 1.20 11.87 -13.57
CA GLY A 439 0.88 12.38 -14.89
C GLY A 439 1.33 13.84 -15.07
N ARG A 440 0.76 14.52 -16.05
CA ARG A 440 0.98 15.97 -16.32
C ARG A 440 0.40 16.90 -15.23
N TYR A 441 -0.11 16.34 -14.13
CA TYR A 441 -0.90 17.04 -13.12
C TYR A 441 -0.10 17.31 -11.83
N SER A 442 1.14 16.85 -11.76
CA SER A 442 2.09 17.29 -10.74
C SER A 442 3.51 17.20 -11.29
N ASN A 443 4.46 17.58 -10.47
CA ASN A 443 5.88 17.50 -10.74
C ASN A 443 6.64 17.01 -9.49
N PHE A 444 7.95 16.84 -9.59
CA PHE A 444 8.74 16.30 -8.48
C PHE A 444 8.72 17.20 -7.23
N GLU A 445 8.75 18.53 -7.42
CA GLU A 445 8.71 19.51 -6.32
C GLU A 445 7.35 19.51 -5.60
N ALA A 446 6.26 19.48 -6.36
CA ALA A 446 4.90 19.41 -5.85
C ALA A 446 4.65 18.09 -5.09
N TYR A 447 5.13 16.96 -5.61
CA TYR A 447 5.13 15.69 -4.88
C TYR A 447 5.86 15.81 -3.53
N ARG A 448 7.08 16.38 -3.52
CA ARG A 448 7.86 16.59 -2.30
C ARG A 448 7.16 17.51 -1.31
N HIS A 449 6.50 18.57 -1.78
CA HIS A 449 5.73 19.46 -0.92
C HIS A 449 4.57 18.72 -0.23
N VAL A 450 3.79 17.94 -0.99
CA VAL A 450 2.69 17.14 -0.43
C VAL A 450 3.21 16.07 0.52
N LEU A 451 4.31 15.39 0.17
CA LEU A 451 4.96 14.40 1.04
C LEU A 451 5.44 15.01 2.35
N SER A 452 5.96 16.24 2.34
CA SER A 452 6.33 16.96 3.57
C SER A 452 5.13 17.17 4.49
N LEU A 453 3.99 17.60 3.92
CA LEU A 453 2.75 17.77 4.68
C LEU A 453 2.19 16.43 5.18
N TYR A 454 2.35 15.36 4.40
CA TYR A 454 1.98 14.01 4.79
C TYR A 454 2.82 13.50 5.98
N ASN A 455 4.15 13.68 5.93
CA ASN A 455 5.04 13.31 7.03
C ASN A 455 4.78 14.13 8.30
N GLU A 456 4.41 15.41 8.17
CA GLU A 456 3.96 16.22 9.30
C GLU A 456 2.66 15.66 9.90
N ALA A 457 1.69 15.28 9.07
CA ALA A 457 0.45 14.65 9.53
C ALA A 457 0.71 13.30 10.23
N LEU A 458 1.67 12.49 9.74
CA LEU A 458 2.09 11.26 10.42
C LEU A 458 2.64 11.55 11.82
N ARG A 459 3.45 12.61 12.00
CA ARG A 459 3.95 13.01 13.32
C ARG A 459 2.80 13.40 14.26
N ARG A 460 1.87 14.24 13.79
CA ARG A 460 0.68 14.63 14.58
C ARG A 460 -0.21 13.45 14.93
N LEU A 461 -0.36 12.49 14.02
CA LEU A 461 -1.06 11.22 14.29
C LEU A 461 -0.35 10.43 15.40
N CYS A 462 0.98 10.30 15.34
CA CYS A 462 1.75 9.60 16.37
C CYS A 462 1.60 10.26 17.74
N GLU A 463 1.66 11.60 17.81
CA GLU A 463 1.42 12.34 19.05
C GLU A 463 0.00 12.11 19.59
N ARG A 464 -1.01 12.17 18.72
CA ARG A 464 -2.42 12.01 19.08
C ARG A 464 -2.75 10.61 19.57
N GLU A 465 -2.25 9.58 18.89
CA GLU A 465 -2.55 8.18 19.18
C GLU A 465 -1.52 7.53 20.13
N ALA A 466 -0.53 8.30 20.59
CA ALA A 466 0.60 7.87 21.41
C ALA A 466 1.42 6.72 20.78
N LEU A 467 1.71 6.84 19.48
CA LEU A 467 2.49 5.88 18.71
C LEU A 467 3.96 6.29 18.64
N LEU A 468 4.86 5.30 18.52
CA LEU A 468 6.27 5.58 18.26
C LEU A 468 6.47 6.00 16.80
N TYR A 469 7.14 7.14 16.61
CA TYR A 469 7.50 7.67 15.29
C TYR A 469 8.94 7.31 14.94
N ILE A 470 9.16 6.72 13.76
CA ILE A 470 10.48 6.39 13.22
C ILE A 470 10.85 7.40 12.13
N PRO A 471 11.92 8.20 12.32
CA PRO A 471 12.28 9.28 11.41
C PRO A 471 13.11 8.79 10.21
N VAL A 472 12.50 8.01 9.33
CA VAL A 472 13.16 7.45 8.14
C VAL A 472 13.52 8.55 7.14
N GLU A 473 12.59 9.41 6.73
CA GLU A 473 12.86 10.53 5.82
C GLU A 473 14.04 11.38 6.30
N GLU A 474 14.02 11.72 7.58
CA GLU A 474 14.92 12.69 8.18
C GLU A 474 16.35 12.16 8.23
N LYS A 475 16.49 10.83 8.34
CA LYS A 475 17.77 10.11 8.32
C LYS A 475 18.17 9.61 6.93
N MET A 476 17.36 9.86 5.90
CA MET A 476 17.53 9.31 4.53
C MET A 476 17.58 10.41 3.46
N ARG A 477 18.46 11.41 3.67
CA ARG A 477 18.58 12.62 2.83
C ARG A 477 19.55 12.47 1.65
N ASP A 478 19.43 11.41 0.88
CA ASP A 478 20.31 11.14 -0.27
C ASP A 478 19.57 11.28 -1.61
N GLY A 479 20.31 11.11 -2.72
CA GLY A 479 19.80 11.19 -4.10
C GLY A 479 19.82 9.84 -4.83
N VAL A 480 20.26 9.88 -6.09
CA VAL A 480 20.26 8.73 -7.02
C VAL A 480 21.05 7.51 -6.55
N THR A 481 21.97 7.69 -5.60
CA THR A 481 22.73 6.56 -5.03
C THR A 481 21.81 5.56 -4.33
N ILE A 482 20.79 6.04 -3.62
CA ILE A 482 19.90 5.16 -2.85
C ILE A 482 18.47 5.13 -3.37
N PHE A 483 18.04 6.14 -4.12
CA PHE A 483 16.71 6.19 -4.71
C PHE A 483 16.79 5.96 -6.21
N GLY A 484 16.03 5.01 -6.72
CA GLY A 484 15.94 4.81 -8.16
C GLY A 484 14.74 5.50 -8.81
N ASP A 485 13.71 5.85 -8.05
CA ASP A 485 12.69 6.82 -8.45
C ASP A 485 12.26 7.67 -7.24
N ILE A 486 11.07 8.28 -7.26
CA ILE A 486 10.62 9.15 -6.18
C ILE A 486 10.42 8.43 -4.83
N CYS A 487 10.38 7.10 -4.79
CA CYS A 487 10.10 6.34 -3.57
C CYS A 487 10.87 5.00 -3.46
N HIS A 488 11.16 4.33 -4.58
CA HIS A 488 11.81 3.02 -4.61
C HIS A 488 13.31 3.12 -4.38
N LEU A 489 13.83 2.14 -3.67
CA LEU A 489 15.20 2.15 -3.19
C LEU A 489 16.09 1.19 -3.97
N ARG A 490 17.33 1.62 -4.16
CA ARG A 490 18.44 0.75 -4.54
C ARG A 490 18.94 0.01 -3.29
N SER A 491 19.72 -1.05 -3.48
CA SER A 491 20.32 -1.87 -2.40
C SER A 491 20.81 -1.07 -1.17
N PRO A 492 21.69 -0.05 -1.30
CA PRO A 492 22.16 0.71 -0.14
C PRO A 492 21.04 1.48 0.58
N GLY A 493 19.99 1.90 -0.14
CA GLY A 493 18.82 2.53 0.46
C GLY A 493 17.97 1.55 1.26
N ILE A 494 17.77 0.34 0.75
CA ILE A 494 17.03 -0.73 1.43
C ILE A 494 17.72 -1.06 2.77
N GLU A 495 19.03 -1.23 2.76
CA GLU A 495 19.82 -1.47 3.97
C GLU A 495 19.78 -0.28 4.95
N LYS A 496 19.93 0.95 4.44
CA LYS A 496 19.87 2.17 5.26
C LYS A 496 18.51 2.32 5.95
N LYS A 497 17.41 2.06 5.24
CA LYS A 497 16.05 2.06 5.81
C LYS A 497 15.90 1.03 6.93
N ALA A 498 16.36 -0.20 6.70
CA ALA A 498 16.34 -1.26 7.72
C ALA A 498 17.15 -0.86 8.97
N THR A 499 18.33 -0.26 8.79
CA THR A 499 19.19 0.23 9.87
C THR A 499 18.51 1.32 10.70
N ILE A 500 17.92 2.32 10.05
CA ILE A 500 17.20 3.41 10.74
C ILE A 500 16.05 2.86 11.61
N ILE A 501 15.32 1.88 11.09
CA ILE A 501 14.22 1.24 11.82
C ILE A 501 14.78 0.42 12.98
N ALA A 502 15.84 -0.38 12.77
CA ALA A 502 16.48 -1.19 13.81
C ALA A 502 16.94 -0.34 15.00
N ASP A 503 17.62 0.78 14.74
CA ASP A 503 18.11 1.70 15.78
C ASP A 503 17.01 2.18 16.73
N VAL A 504 15.79 2.36 16.23
CA VAL A 504 14.64 2.82 17.01
C VAL A 504 13.92 1.67 17.69
N LEU A 505 13.86 0.49 17.06
CA LEU A 505 13.18 -0.67 17.60
C LEU A 505 13.98 -1.41 18.67
N ILE A 506 15.31 -1.39 18.62
CA ILE A 506 16.17 -2.09 19.60
C ILE A 506 15.80 -1.72 21.05
N PRO A 507 15.74 -0.43 21.45
CA PRO A 507 15.39 -0.07 22.83
C PRO A 507 13.95 -0.46 23.21
N LEU A 508 13.03 -0.45 22.24
CA LEU A 508 11.63 -0.86 22.46
C LEU A 508 11.55 -2.36 22.77
N ILE A 509 12.24 -3.17 21.96
CA ILE A 509 12.26 -4.63 22.09
C ILE A 509 13.02 -5.04 23.36
N GLU A 510 14.12 -4.36 23.69
CA GLU A 510 14.84 -4.57 24.97
C GLU A 510 13.89 -4.45 26.16
N LYS A 511 13.04 -3.42 26.18
CA LYS A 511 12.05 -3.22 27.23
C LYS A 511 11.00 -4.33 27.26
N ALA A 512 10.51 -4.76 26.09
CA ALA A 512 9.53 -5.84 26.00
C ALA A 512 10.10 -7.18 26.52
N LEU A 513 11.31 -7.54 26.10
CA LEU A 513 11.98 -8.78 26.51
C LEU A 513 12.34 -8.80 28.01
N MET A 514 12.66 -7.65 28.59
CA MET A 514 12.88 -7.55 30.05
C MET A 514 11.60 -7.82 30.84
N LEU A 515 10.44 -7.35 30.36
CA LEU A 515 9.15 -7.55 31.04
C LEU A 515 8.69 -9.02 31.05
N GLU A 516 9.08 -9.83 30.05
CA GLU A 516 8.78 -11.27 30.02
C GLU A 516 9.67 -12.10 30.96
N SER A 517 10.77 -11.52 31.47
CA SER A 517 11.73 -12.20 32.34
C SER A 517 11.41 -12.09 33.85
N TYR A 518 10.34 -11.36 34.20
CA TYR A 518 9.79 -11.19 35.56
C TYR A 518 8.40 -11.79 35.65
#